data_AF-A0A3B8LB53-F1
#
_entry.id   AF-A0A3B8LB53-F1
#
_cell.length_a   1.000
_cell.length_b   1.000
_cell.length_c   1.000
_cell.angle_alpha   90.00
_cell.angle_beta   90.00
_cell.angle_gamma   90.00
#
_symmetry.space_group_name_H-M   'P 1'
#
loop_
_entity.id
_entity.type
_entity.pdbx_description
1 polymer ?
#
loop_
_entity_poly.entity_id
_entity_poly.type
_entity_poly.pdbx_seq_one_letter_code
_entity_poly.pdbx_strand_id
1 'polypeptide(L)'
;MVHEAIETDFVFLIRNIFDLLLKNRTVSMRKQRSRKRGFTLIELLVVIAIIAILAALLLPALAKAKQTGTAAACLNNNRQLLIAWNNFSGDNDDHIIYASAWYYPGFVYPENLKYEPTADFSFCASQYLGANMPPKDHLEISVLYPYAGRSRDVFHCPEDKYYGVSKKEGWPERVRSYSINIYAGGWSGWPFFGDQMWKIYRQQSDFRDPANRFVLMDMDDESINAGNYRVDMAGWPNKPNLYRFRQDWPASWHNNGCTISFADGHAERKKWLHSDTLKATVDPQAGNGLAASPGNPDIAWMQERATRPDPGWQSNNWARQWTGAMHLKPWQWWGYWRMPGEISADSLSPRPNYAD
;
A
#
# COMPACT_ATOMS: atom_id res chain seq x y z
N MET A 1 28.89 -4.06 -7.71
CA MET A 1 29.84 -2.93 -7.59
C MET A 1 30.04 -2.41 -6.17
N VAL A 2 29.01 -2.09 -5.36
CA VAL A 2 29.25 -1.68 -3.94
C VAL A 2 29.57 -2.87 -3.02
N HIS A 3 29.04 -4.06 -3.31
CA HIS A 3 29.31 -5.27 -2.52
C HIS A 3 30.73 -5.84 -2.70
N GLU A 4 31.32 -5.72 -3.90
CA GLU A 4 32.68 -6.20 -4.17
C GLU A 4 33.75 -5.30 -3.54
N ALA A 5 33.52 -3.99 -3.46
CA ALA A 5 34.48 -3.05 -2.87
C ALA A 5 34.64 -3.23 -1.35
N ILE A 6 33.55 -3.56 -0.65
CA ILE A 6 33.56 -3.79 0.80
C ILE A 6 34.27 -5.12 1.15
N GLU A 7 34.17 -6.14 0.29
CA GLU A 7 34.87 -7.42 0.50
C GLU A 7 36.40 -7.27 0.34
N THR A 8 36.87 -6.49 -0.63
CA THR A 8 38.31 -6.31 -0.85
C THR A 8 39.01 -5.47 0.22
N ASP A 9 38.38 -4.42 0.73
CA ASP A 9 38.99 -3.55 1.75
C ASP A 9 39.07 -4.22 3.13
N PHE A 10 38.11 -5.09 3.44
CA PHE A 10 38.05 -5.77 4.74
C PHE A 10 39.07 -6.93 4.84
N VAL A 11 39.27 -7.67 3.76
CA VAL A 11 40.32 -8.71 3.68
C VAL A 11 41.72 -8.07 3.77
N PHE A 12 41.89 -6.87 3.22
CA PHE A 12 43.13 -6.09 3.31
C PHE A 12 43.42 -5.62 4.75
N LEU A 13 42.39 -5.18 5.48
CA LEU A 13 42.51 -4.79 6.89
C LEU A 13 42.91 -5.96 7.80
N ILE A 14 42.31 -7.13 7.60
CA ILE A 14 42.62 -8.35 8.37
C ILE A 14 44.05 -8.83 8.10
N ARG A 15 44.50 -8.79 6.83
CA ARG A 15 45.89 -9.11 6.46
C ARG A 15 46.91 -8.21 7.17
N ASN A 16 46.69 -6.91 7.15
CA ASN A 16 47.62 -5.95 7.77
C ASN A 16 47.71 -6.10 9.30
N ILE A 17 46.59 -6.40 9.97
CA ILE A 17 46.59 -6.67 11.42
C ILE A 17 47.38 -7.96 11.73
N PHE A 18 47.20 -9.01 10.92
CA PHE A 18 47.95 -10.26 11.08
C PHE A 18 49.46 -10.07 10.90
N ASP A 19 49.88 -9.30 9.90
CA ASP A 19 51.30 -9.01 9.63
C ASP A 19 51.94 -8.14 10.73
N LEU A 20 51.18 -7.21 11.33
CA LEU A 20 51.63 -6.41 12.48
C LEU A 20 51.83 -7.25 13.75
N LEU A 21 50.99 -8.27 13.95
CA LEU A 21 51.07 -9.16 15.11
C LEU A 21 52.21 -10.19 15.00
N LEU A 22 52.62 -10.54 13.78
CA LEU A 22 53.72 -11.48 13.54
C LEU A 22 55.11 -10.82 13.60
N LYS A 23 55.20 -9.49 13.46
CA LYS A 23 56.48 -8.77 13.37
C LYS A 23 57.26 -8.59 14.69
N ASN A 24 56.68 -8.90 15.85
CA ASN A 24 57.38 -8.71 17.14
C ASN A 24 57.46 -10.00 17.96
N ARG A 25 58.52 -10.79 17.72
CA ARG A 25 58.97 -11.85 18.65
C ARG A 25 60.49 -11.89 18.77
N THR A 26 61.04 -11.12 19.70
CA THR A 26 62.34 -11.43 20.32
C THR A 26 62.08 -12.21 21.61
N VAL A 27 62.53 -13.46 21.65
CA VAL A 27 62.30 -14.38 22.77
C VAL A 27 63.39 -14.21 23.82
N SER A 28 63.02 -13.81 25.04
CA SER A 28 63.90 -13.82 26.22
C SER A 28 63.43 -14.90 27.20
N MET A 29 64.32 -15.84 27.53
CA MET A 29 64.05 -16.95 28.44
C MET A 29 64.09 -16.50 29.90
N ARG A 30 62.99 -16.69 30.66
CA ARG A 30 63.04 -16.60 32.13
C ARG A 30 62.16 -17.61 32.85
N LYS A 31 62.82 -18.30 33.77
CA LYS A 31 62.44 -19.18 34.90
C LYS A 31 60.95 -19.43 35.15
N GLN A 32 60.56 -20.71 35.09
CA GLN A 32 59.23 -21.23 35.44
C GLN A 32 58.90 -21.01 36.92
N ARG A 33 57.87 -20.20 37.18
CA ARG A 33 56.98 -20.37 38.34
C ARG A 33 55.68 -20.96 37.81
N SER A 34 55.06 -21.84 38.59
CA SER A 34 53.68 -22.32 38.41
C SER A 34 52.74 -21.12 38.34
N ARG A 35 52.56 -20.59 37.12
CA ARG A 35 51.67 -19.47 36.82
C ARG A 35 50.30 -20.06 36.57
N LYS A 36 49.29 -19.56 37.27
CA LYS A 36 47.89 -19.69 36.82
C LYS A 36 47.87 -19.30 35.34
N ARG A 37 47.38 -20.19 34.48
CA ARG A 37 47.26 -19.95 33.03
C ARG A 37 46.30 -18.77 32.83
N GLY A 38 46.85 -17.58 32.70
CA GLY A 38 46.12 -16.38 32.30
C GLY A 38 45.93 -16.39 30.79
N PHE A 39 44.77 -15.92 30.34
CA PHE A 39 44.47 -15.76 28.92
C PHE A 39 45.50 -14.83 28.27
N THR A 40 46.14 -15.26 27.20
CA THR A 40 47.12 -14.45 26.47
C THR A 40 46.40 -13.48 25.52
N LEU A 41 47.05 -12.34 25.23
CA LEU A 41 46.53 -11.36 24.26
C LEU A 41 46.29 -11.98 22.87
N ILE A 42 47.14 -12.95 22.49
CA ILE A 42 47.04 -13.66 21.21
C ILE A 42 45.80 -14.56 21.19
N GLU A 43 45.54 -15.31 22.27
CA GLU A 43 44.34 -16.16 22.37
C GLU A 43 43.06 -15.32 22.27
N LEU A 44 43.03 -14.14 22.92
CA LEU A 44 41.90 -13.21 22.81
C LEU A 44 41.72 -12.70 21.39
N LEU A 45 42.82 -12.34 20.72
CA LEU A 45 42.76 -11.81 19.37
C LEU A 45 42.30 -12.84 18.33
N VAL A 46 42.71 -14.11 18.48
CA VAL A 46 42.24 -15.20 17.61
C VAL A 46 40.73 -15.42 17.81
N VAL A 47 40.23 -15.37 19.05
CA VAL A 47 38.80 -15.56 19.34
C VAL A 47 37.96 -14.44 18.71
N ILE A 48 38.33 -13.17 18.88
CA ILE A 48 37.59 -12.07 18.24
C ILE A 48 37.65 -12.16 16.71
N ALA A 49 38.76 -12.61 16.14
CA ALA A 49 38.90 -12.81 14.69
C ALA A 49 37.93 -13.89 14.18
N ILE A 50 37.80 -15.01 14.89
CA ILE A 50 36.84 -16.07 14.54
C ILE A 50 35.40 -15.56 14.66
N ILE A 51 35.06 -14.84 15.75
CA ILE A 51 33.72 -14.25 15.92
C ILE A 51 33.40 -13.26 14.79
N ALA A 52 34.37 -12.42 14.40
CA ALA A 52 34.20 -11.47 13.31
C ALA A 52 33.93 -12.17 11.96
N ILE A 53 34.67 -13.24 11.65
CA ILE A 53 34.46 -14.03 10.43
C ILE A 53 33.06 -14.67 10.44
N LEU A 54 32.67 -15.29 11.56
CA LEU A 54 31.35 -15.91 11.68
C LEU A 54 30.22 -14.89 11.55
N ALA A 55 30.35 -13.72 12.19
CA ALA A 55 29.37 -12.65 12.08
C ALA A 55 29.27 -12.12 10.63
N ALA A 56 30.40 -11.93 9.94
CA ALA A 56 30.42 -11.47 8.56
C ALA A 56 29.68 -12.41 7.60
N LEU A 57 29.76 -13.72 7.82
CA LEU A 57 29.02 -14.72 7.02
C LEU A 57 27.52 -14.78 7.38
N LEU A 58 27.17 -14.46 8.63
CA LEU A 58 25.79 -14.50 9.11
C LEU A 58 24.97 -13.25 8.75
N LEU A 59 25.59 -12.08 8.69
CA LEU A 59 24.89 -10.81 8.44
C LEU A 59 24.10 -10.78 7.11
N PRO A 60 24.65 -11.22 5.96
CA PRO A 60 23.89 -11.24 4.70
C PRO A 60 22.70 -12.19 4.74
N ALA A 61 22.88 -13.37 5.35
CA ALA A 61 21.83 -14.37 5.51
C ALA A 61 20.69 -13.85 6.41
N LEU A 62 21.04 -13.24 7.54
CA LEU A 62 20.08 -12.64 8.47
C LEU A 62 19.31 -11.47 7.83
N ALA A 63 20.00 -10.61 7.07
CA ALA A 63 19.35 -9.51 6.35
C ALA A 63 18.31 -10.02 5.35
N LYS A 64 18.66 -11.03 4.56
CA LYS A 64 17.75 -11.67 3.59
C LYS A 64 16.58 -12.39 4.29
N ALA A 65 16.84 -13.07 5.40
CA ALA A 65 15.81 -13.74 6.20
C ALA A 65 14.82 -12.71 6.77
N LYS A 66 15.32 -11.60 7.33
CA LYS A 66 14.49 -10.51 7.84
C LYS A 66 13.61 -9.91 6.74
N GLN A 67 14.19 -9.59 5.57
CA GLN A 67 13.42 -9.07 4.43
C GLN A 67 12.31 -10.04 3.98
N THR A 68 12.60 -11.34 3.94
CA THR A 68 11.60 -12.36 3.58
C THR A 68 10.49 -12.46 4.62
N GLY A 69 10.84 -12.40 5.92
CA GLY A 69 9.87 -12.39 7.01
C GLY A 69 8.97 -11.16 6.99
N THR A 70 9.54 -9.97 6.76
CA THR A 70 8.79 -8.72 6.59
C THR A 70 7.83 -8.79 5.40
N ALA A 71 8.29 -9.31 4.25
CA ALA A 71 7.44 -9.49 3.08
C ALA A 71 6.30 -10.51 3.34
N ALA A 72 6.57 -11.59 4.07
CA ALA A 72 5.54 -12.56 4.45
C ALA A 72 4.49 -11.96 5.40
N ALA A 73 4.92 -11.11 6.33
CA ALA A 73 4.01 -10.39 7.21
C ALA A 73 3.12 -9.40 6.43
N CYS A 74 3.69 -8.65 5.50
CA CYS A 74 2.92 -7.77 4.61
C CYS A 74 1.89 -8.54 3.77
N LEU A 75 2.30 -9.66 3.16
CA LEU A 75 1.39 -10.54 2.42
C LEU A 75 0.25 -11.07 3.28
N ASN A 76 0.53 -11.42 4.54
CA ASN A 76 -0.47 -11.87 5.49
C ASN A 76 -1.44 -10.75 5.92
N ASN A 77 -0.95 -9.53 6.13
CA ASN A 77 -1.78 -8.36 6.42
C ASN A 77 -2.73 -8.06 5.26
N ASN A 78 -2.21 -8.03 4.02
CA ASN A 78 -3.01 -7.81 2.83
C ASN A 78 -4.08 -8.90 2.63
N ARG A 79 -3.75 -10.18 2.87
CA ARG A 79 -4.73 -11.28 2.88
C ARG A 79 -5.81 -11.12 3.95
N GLN A 80 -5.45 -10.70 5.16
CA GLN A 80 -6.44 -10.46 6.23
C GLN A 80 -7.41 -9.35 5.86
N LEU A 81 -6.95 -8.26 5.24
CA LEU A 81 -7.83 -7.21 4.72
C LEU A 81 -8.75 -7.72 3.61
N LEU A 82 -8.22 -8.55 2.69
CA LEU A 82 -9.04 -9.12 1.63
C LEU A 82 -10.11 -10.09 2.18
N ILE A 83 -9.77 -10.89 3.19
CA ILE A 83 -10.75 -11.73 3.89
C ILE A 83 -11.82 -10.86 4.56
N ALA A 84 -11.44 -9.76 5.23
CA ALA A 84 -12.39 -8.82 5.80
C ALA A 84 -13.33 -8.23 4.74
N TRP A 85 -12.79 -7.89 3.57
CA TRP A 85 -13.54 -7.36 2.44
C TRP A 85 -14.53 -8.39 1.85
N ASN A 86 -14.10 -9.64 1.72
CA ASN A 86 -14.96 -10.75 1.28
C ASN A 86 -16.06 -11.05 2.30
N ASN A 87 -15.74 -11.09 3.59
CA ASN A 87 -16.72 -11.34 4.65
C ASN A 87 -17.77 -10.23 4.73
N PHE A 88 -17.34 -8.96 4.65
CA PHE A 88 -18.28 -7.84 4.55
C PHE A 88 -19.25 -8.06 3.39
N SER A 89 -18.75 -8.46 2.22
CA SER A 89 -19.61 -8.68 1.07
C SER A 89 -20.59 -9.84 1.24
N GLY A 90 -20.14 -10.95 1.83
CA GLY A 90 -21.01 -12.09 2.16
C GLY A 90 -22.15 -11.73 3.11
N ASP A 91 -21.89 -10.82 4.06
CA ASP A 91 -22.89 -10.36 5.03
C ASP A 91 -23.81 -9.25 4.50
N ASN A 92 -23.53 -8.68 3.31
CA ASN A 92 -24.20 -7.50 2.77
C ASN A 92 -24.70 -7.68 1.33
N ASP A 93 -25.37 -8.80 1.05
CA ASP A 93 -26.01 -9.09 -0.24
C ASP A 93 -25.06 -8.91 -1.44
N ASP A 94 -23.83 -9.44 -1.32
CA ASP A 94 -22.79 -9.38 -2.36
C ASP A 94 -22.21 -7.98 -2.61
N HIS A 95 -22.63 -6.94 -1.88
CA HIS A 95 -22.10 -5.58 -2.05
C HIS A 95 -20.70 -5.44 -1.49
N ILE A 96 -19.90 -4.58 -2.09
CA ILE A 96 -18.56 -4.26 -1.60
C ILE A 96 -18.52 -2.85 -1.04
N ILE A 97 -17.53 -2.58 -0.18
CA ILE A 97 -17.20 -1.23 0.28
C ILE A 97 -16.76 -0.35 -0.90
N TYR A 98 -16.83 0.97 -0.72
CA TYR A 98 -16.25 1.95 -1.64
C TYR A 98 -14.74 1.98 -1.55
N ALA A 99 -14.10 2.39 -2.65
CA ALA A 99 -12.66 2.53 -2.66
C ALA A 99 -12.22 3.67 -1.73
N SER A 100 -12.95 4.77 -1.78
CA SER A 100 -12.66 5.99 -1.05
C SER A 100 -13.91 6.87 -0.96
N ALA A 101 -13.89 7.85 -0.08
CA ALA A 101 -14.91 8.89 0.03
C ALA A 101 -14.27 10.18 0.57
N TRP A 102 -14.94 11.33 0.44
CA TRP A 102 -14.43 12.54 1.06
C TRP A 102 -14.67 12.50 2.56
N TYR A 103 -13.60 12.69 3.33
CA TYR A 103 -13.69 12.87 4.77
C TYR A 103 -13.09 14.20 5.18
N TYR A 104 -13.96 15.17 5.49
CA TYR A 104 -13.55 16.49 5.97
C TYR A 104 -14.29 16.82 7.27
N PRO A 105 -13.74 16.42 8.44
CA PRO A 105 -14.39 16.68 9.72
C PRO A 105 -14.48 18.18 9.98
N GLY A 106 -15.65 18.65 10.41
CA GLY A 106 -15.91 20.06 10.71
C GLY A 106 -16.46 20.87 9.53
N PHE A 107 -16.62 20.28 8.35
CA PHE A 107 -17.47 20.88 7.31
C PHE A 107 -18.94 20.77 7.74
N VAL A 108 -19.72 21.83 7.52
CA VAL A 108 -21.16 21.82 7.81
C VAL A 108 -21.88 21.19 6.62
N TYR A 109 -22.19 19.90 6.75
CA TYR A 109 -23.03 19.20 5.78
C TYR A 109 -24.51 19.57 5.98
N PRO A 110 -25.35 19.48 4.94
CA PRO A 110 -26.80 19.59 5.08
C PRO A 110 -27.33 18.65 6.16
N GLU A 111 -28.50 18.98 6.73
CA GLU A 111 -29.21 18.11 7.67
C GLU A 111 -28.44 17.77 8.95
N ASN A 112 -27.45 18.60 9.33
CA ASN A 112 -26.58 18.41 10.50
C ASN A 112 -25.75 17.11 10.45
N LEU A 113 -25.45 16.59 9.26
CA LEU A 113 -24.55 15.45 9.11
C LEU A 113 -23.14 15.79 9.60
N LYS A 114 -22.50 14.83 10.29
CA LYS A 114 -21.14 15.00 10.86
C LYS A 114 -20.06 15.00 9.77
N TYR A 115 -20.25 14.23 8.71
CA TYR A 115 -19.40 14.11 7.52
C TYR A 115 -20.19 13.48 6.35
N GLU A 116 -19.57 13.33 5.16
CA GLU A 116 -20.17 12.64 4.01
C GLU A 116 -20.56 11.20 4.40
N PRO A 117 -21.84 10.79 4.32
CA PRO A 117 -22.27 9.46 4.79
C PRO A 117 -21.59 8.26 4.12
N THR A 118 -21.03 8.44 2.92
CA THR A 118 -20.32 7.38 2.20
C THR A 118 -18.94 7.07 2.80
N ALA A 119 -18.42 7.93 3.68
CA ALA A 119 -17.15 7.72 4.39
C ALA A 119 -17.18 6.49 5.31
N ASP A 120 -18.34 6.13 5.85
CA ASP A 120 -18.50 4.90 6.63
C ASP A 120 -18.23 3.66 5.77
N PHE A 121 -18.55 3.74 4.48
CA PHE A 121 -18.42 2.63 3.53
C PHE A 121 -17.11 2.65 2.75
N SER A 122 -16.19 3.57 2.99
CA SER A 122 -14.91 3.54 2.27
C SER A 122 -13.94 2.54 2.89
N PHE A 123 -12.96 2.07 2.11
CA PHE A 123 -11.82 1.30 2.64
C PHE A 123 -11.10 2.05 3.77
N CYS A 124 -10.98 3.36 3.63
CA CYS A 124 -10.50 4.25 4.68
C CYS A 124 -11.12 5.64 4.50
N ALA A 125 -11.55 6.26 5.60
CA ALA A 125 -11.92 7.67 5.62
C ALA A 125 -10.64 8.50 5.76
N SER A 126 -10.24 9.19 4.70
CA SER A 126 -8.96 9.90 4.62
C SER A 126 -9.18 11.42 4.53
N GLN A 127 -8.58 12.17 5.45
CA GLN A 127 -8.59 13.63 5.42
C GLN A 127 -7.33 14.15 4.73
N TYR A 128 -7.51 14.93 3.66
CA TYR A 128 -6.43 15.67 3.01
C TYR A 128 -5.99 16.88 3.87
N LEU A 129 -4.69 17.03 4.07
CA LEU A 129 -4.11 18.08 4.94
C LEU A 129 -3.29 19.13 4.17
N GLY A 130 -3.00 18.87 2.90
CA GLY A 130 -2.16 19.72 2.07
C GLY A 130 -1.13 18.92 1.28
N ALA A 131 -0.42 19.62 0.38
CA ALA A 131 0.66 19.04 -0.39
C ALA A 131 1.82 18.61 0.52
N ASN A 132 2.52 17.53 0.14
CA ASN A 132 3.65 16.94 0.88
C ASN A 132 3.34 16.41 2.29
N MET A 133 2.07 16.38 2.70
CA MET A 133 1.66 15.78 3.98
C MET A 133 0.94 14.47 3.73
N PRO A 134 1.18 13.44 4.56
CA PRO A 134 0.37 12.24 4.50
C PRO A 134 -1.09 12.58 4.86
N PRO A 135 -2.06 11.82 4.33
CA PRO A 135 -3.45 11.94 4.77
C PRO A 135 -3.57 11.63 6.26
N LYS A 136 -4.52 12.28 6.94
CA LYS A 136 -4.96 11.81 8.26
C LYS A 136 -6.06 10.79 8.06
N ASP A 137 -5.71 9.53 8.24
CA ASP A 137 -6.60 8.39 8.05
C ASP A 137 -7.39 8.08 9.34
N HIS A 138 -8.66 7.72 9.16
CA HIS A 138 -9.61 7.38 10.21
C HIS A 138 -10.17 5.98 9.95
N LEU A 139 -9.33 4.96 10.18
CA LEU A 139 -9.67 3.56 9.89
C LEU A 139 -10.94 3.11 10.63
N GLU A 140 -11.17 3.60 11.84
CA GLU A 140 -12.30 3.21 12.69
C GLU A 140 -13.67 3.64 12.15
N ILE A 141 -13.69 4.58 11.22
CA ILE A 141 -14.94 5.02 10.56
C ILE A 141 -15.41 3.96 9.56
N SER A 142 -14.47 3.28 8.91
CA SER A 142 -14.80 2.27 7.91
C SER A 142 -15.53 1.09 8.54
N VAL A 143 -16.64 0.70 7.92
CA VAL A 143 -17.35 -0.56 8.21
C VAL A 143 -16.49 -1.80 8.01
N LEU A 144 -15.36 -1.70 7.30
CA LEU A 144 -14.39 -2.79 7.16
C LEU A 144 -13.59 -3.02 8.46
N TYR A 145 -13.40 -2.01 9.30
CA TYR A 145 -12.53 -2.08 10.47
C TYR A 145 -12.92 -3.17 11.48
N PRO A 146 -14.22 -3.39 11.80
CA PRO A 146 -14.66 -4.54 12.59
C PRO A 146 -14.32 -5.90 11.94
N TYR A 147 -14.46 -6.03 10.62
CA TYR A 147 -14.14 -7.26 9.88
C TYR A 147 -12.63 -7.53 9.85
N ALA A 148 -11.80 -6.48 9.92
CA ALA A 148 -10.35 -6.58 10.09
C ALA A 148 -9.92 -6.83 11.55
N GLY A 149 -10.85 -7.25 12.43
CA GLY A 149 -10.56 -7.57 13.82
C GLY A 149 -10.29 -6.35 14.71
N ARG A 150 -10.68 -5.14 14.27
CA ARG A 150 -10.43 -3.86 14.95
C ARG A 150 -8.95 -3.63 15.24
N SER A 151 -8.08 -4.00 14.30
CA SER A 151 -6.63 -3.87 14.42
C SER A 151 -6.07 -2.95 13.34
N ARG A 152 -5.42 -1.86 13.77
CA ARG A 152 -4.71 -0.94 12.86
C ARG A 152 -3.48 -1.61 12.22
N ASP A 153 -2.85 -2.55 12.92
CA ASP A 153 -1.61 -3.19 12.45
C ASP A 153 -1.80 -3.94 11.12
N VAL A 154 -3.02 -4.42 10.86
CA VAL A 154 -3.38 -5.14 9.63
C VAL A 154 -3.41 -4.20 8.41
N PHE A 155 -3.58 -2.89 8.62
CA PHE A 155 -3.58 -1.88 7.55
C PHE A 155 -2.18 -1.37 7.20
N HIS A 156 -1.16 -1.73 7.96
CA HIS A 156 0.20 -1.21 7.80
C HIS A 156 1.17 -2.28 7.32
N CYS A 157 2.04 -1.90 6.38
CA CYS A 157 3.13 -2.73 5.92
C CYS A 157 4.33 -2.58 6.87
N PRO A 158 4.93 -3.66 7.40
CA PRO A 158 6.07 -3.52 8.32
C PRO A 158 7.37 -3.00 7.67
N GLU A 159 7.41 -2.84 6.34
CA GLU A 159 8.53 -2.21 5.62
C GLU A 159 8.32 -0.71 5.38
N ASP A 160 7.10 -0.21 5.60
CA ASP A 160 6.79 1.21 5.56
C ASP A 160 7.48 1.93 6.74
N LYS A 161 8.41 2.84 6.44
CA LYS A 161 9.26 3.53 7.45
C LYS A 161 8.81 4.96 7.76
N TYR A 162 7.68 5.39 7.22
CA TYR A 162 7.29 6.80 7.27
C TYR A 162 6.95 7.30 8.68
N TYR A 163 6.73 6.40 9.64
CA TYR A 163 6.53 6.69 11.07
C TYR A 163 7.57 7.68 11.65
N GLY A 164 8.86 7.50 11.33
CA GLY A 164 9.92 8.35 11.89
C GLY A 164 9.96 9.76 11.28
N VAL A 165 9.58 9.88 10.01
CA VAL A 165 9.54 11.15 9.28
C VAL A 165 8.40 12.01 9.80
N SER A 166 7.19 11.44 9.93
CA SER A 166 6.03 12.15 10.50
C SER A 166 6.36 12.78 11.85
N LYS A 167 6.99 12.03 12.76
CA LYS A 167 7.35 12.53 14.09
C LYS A 167 8.35 13.69 14.04
N LYS A 168 9.32 13.65 13.12
CA LYS A 168 10.34 14.69 12.96
C LYS A 168 9.74 15.98 12.38
N GLU A 169 8.85 15.85 11.40
CA GLU A 169 8.22 16.98 10.70
C GLU A 169 6.94 17.50 11.39
N GLY A 170 6.46 16.81 12.44
CA GLY A 170 5.21 17.15 13.13
C GLY A 170 3.95 16.81 12.33
N TRP A 171 4.08 15.99 11.29
CA TRP A 171 2.96 15.52 10.48
C TRP A 171 2.20 14.39 11.17
N PRO A 172 0.93 14.14 10.80
CA PRO A 172 0.23 12.95 11.26
C PRO A 172 0.99 11.68 10.89
N GLU A 173 0.90 10.71 11.80
CA GLU A 173 1.41 9.38 11.54
C GLU A 173 0.56 8.70 10.47
N ARG A 174 1.23 8.08 9.50
CA ARG A 174 0.55 7.26 8.52
C ARG A 174 0.22 5.90 9.12
N VAL A 175 -1.08 5.62 9.25
CA VAL A 175 -1.58 4.38 9.88
C VAL A 175 -1.91 3.26 8.90
N ARG A 176 -1.74 3.48 7.58
CA ARG A 176 -1.93 2.45 6.55
C ARG A 176 -0.86 2.52 5.46
N SER A 177 -0.65 1.39 4.79
CA SER A 177 0.26 1.28 3.64
C SER A 177 -0.42 0.69 2.41
N TYR A 178 -1.63 0.13 2.58
CA TYR A 178 -2.42 -0.45 1.52
C TYR A 178 -3.44 0.57 1.00
N SER A 179 -3.78 0.42 -0.27
CA SER A 179 -4.88 1.10 -0.94
C SER A 179 -5.69 0.11 -1.75
N ILE A 180 -6.98 0.40 -1.92
CA ILE A 180 -7.89 -0.41 -2.73
C ILE A 180 -7.98 0.14 -4.16
N ASN A 181 -8.05 -0.74 -5.16
CA ASN A 181 -8.32 -0.39 -6.54
C ASN A 181 -9.53 0.54 -6.62
N ILE A 182 -9.38 1.74 -7.20
CA ILE A 182 -10.48 2.70 -7.27
C ILE A 182 -11.69 2.16 -8.04
N TYR A 183 -11.48 1.22 -8.97
CA TYR A 183 -12.57 0.59 -9.70
C TYR A 183 -13.35 -0.41 -8.84
N ALA A 184 -12.79 -0.91 -7.74
CA ALA A 184 -13.48 -1.71 -6.73
C ALA A 184 -14.23 -0.80 -5.75
N GLY A 185 -15.50 -0.51 -6.06
CA GLY A 185 -16.38 0.30 -5.23
C GLY A 185 -16.45 1.77 -5.65
N GLY A 186 -15.47 2.31 -6.39
CA GLY A 186 -15.51 3.70 -6.84
C GLY A 186 -15.24 4.71 -5.74
N TRP A 187 -15.22 5.99 -6.13
CA TRP A 187 -15.21 7.11 -5.20
C TRP A 187 -16.64 7.38 -4.73
N SER A 188 -16.95 7.06 -3.47
CA SER A 188 -18.29 7.15 -2.90
C SER A 188 -19.35 6.39 -3.73
N GLY A 189 -18.97 5.27 -4.37
CA GLY A 189 -19.83 4.50 -5.28
C GLY A 189 -19.74 4.90 -6.76
N TRP A 190 -19.07 6.01 -7.07
CA TRP A 190 -19.04 6.62 -8.40
C TRP A 190 -17.73 6.36 -9.14
N PRO A 191 -17.75 6.35 -10.49
CA PRO A 191 -16.52 6.43 -11.24
C PRO A 191 -15.84 7.77 -10.95
N PHE A 192 -14.51 7.72 -10.78
CA PHE A 192 -13.73 8.93 -10.62
C PHE A 192 -13.80 9.79 -11.89
N PHE A 193 -13.63 11.11 -11.75
CA PHE A 193 -13.68 12.00 -12.91
C PHE A 193 -12.59 11.65 -13.94
N GLY A 194 -13.03 11.47 -15.19
CA GLY A 194 -12.19 11.04 -16.31
C GLY A 194 -12.17 9.53 -16.54
N ASP A 195 -12.75 8.74 -15.64
CA ASP A 195 -12.78 7.28 -15.69
C ASP A 195 -14.17 6.70 -15.92
N GLN A 196 -15.15 7.52 -16.30
CA GLN A 196 -16.55 7.11 -16.40
C GLN A 196 -16.79 5.98 -17.41
N MET A 197 -15.90 5.80 -18.38
CA MET A 197 -15.97 4.74 -19.40
C MET A 197 -15.53 3.37 -18.91
N TRP A 198 -15.04 3.27 -17.68
CA TRP A 198 -14.57 2.03 -17.08
C TRP A 198 -15.59 1.48 -16.09
N LYS A 199 -15.65 0.15 -15.99
CA LYS A 199 -16.54 -0.53 -15.06
C LYS A 199 -16.11 -0.22 -13.62
N ILE A 200 -17.07 0.22 -12.83
CA ILE A 200 -16.97 0.23 -11.37
C ILE A 200 -17.63 -1.06 -10.86
N TYR A 201 -16.84 -1.88 -10.17
CA TYR A 201 -17.33 -3.06 -9.48
C TYR A 201 -18.08 -2.59 -8.24
N ARG A 202 -19.29 -3.10 -8.04
CA ARG A 202 -20.19 -2.70 -6.93
C ARG A 202 -20.59 -3.91 -6.08
N GLN A 203 -20.46 -5.09 -6.66
CA GLN A 203 -20.67 -6.36 -6.01
C GLN A 203 -19.52 -7.32 -6.32
N GLN A 204 -19.32 -8.37 -5.53
CA GLN A 204 -18.32 -9.40 -5.83
C GLN A 204 -18.60 -10.10 -7.17
N SER A 205 -19.88 -10.35 -7.46
CA SER A 205 -20.31 -10.93 -8.74
C SER A 205 -20.03 -10.05 -9.97
N ASP A 206 -19.67 -8.78 -9.79
CA ASP A 206 -19.25 -7.91 -10.88
C ASP A 206 -17.87 -8.27 -11.44
N PHE A 207 -16.99 -8.88 -10.64
CA PHE A 207 -15.63 -9.24 -10.99
C PHE A 207 -15.62 -10.46 -11.92
N ARG A 208 -15.80 -10.20 -13.22
CA ARG A 208 -15.54 -11.20 -14.26
C ARG A 208 -14.03 -11.50 -14.30
N ASP A 209 -13.67 -12.77 -14.19
CA ASP A 209 -12.27 -13.25 -14.06
C ASP A 209 -11.59 -12.72 -12.77
N PRO A 210 -12.11 -13.12 -11.58
CA PRO A 210 -11.73 -12.53 -10.29
C PRO A 210 -10.26 -12.78 -9.93
N ALA A 211 -9.68 -13.89 -10.40
CA ALA A 211 -8.25 -14.21 -10.24
C ALA A 211 -7.32 -13.23 -11.00
N ASN A 212 -7.85 -12.46 -11.96
CA ASN A 212 -7.09 -11.41 -12.66
C ASN A 212 -7.65 -10.01 -12.40
N ARG A 213 -8.38 -9.79 -11.30
CA ARG A 213 -8.79 -8.45 -10.88
C ARG A 213 -8.27 -8.15 -9.50
N PHE A 214 -7.33 -7.21 -9.41
CA PHE A 214 -6.77 -6.86 -8.12
C PHE A 214 -7.72 -5.96 -7.33
N VAL A 215 -7.73 -6.12 -6.02
CA VAL A 215 -8.55 -5.40 -5.05
C VAL A 215 -7.66 -4.52 -4.19
N LEU A 216 -6.70 -5.08 -3.45
CA LEU A 216 -5.80 -4.29 -2.58
C LEU A 216 -4.36 -4.36 -3.09
N MET A 217 -3.62 -3.28 -2.87
CA MET A 217 -2.18 -3.26 -3.11
C MET A 217 -1.43 -2.29 -2.20
N ASP A 218 -0.12 -2.51 -2.05
CA ASP A 218 0.78 -1.56 -1.39
C ASP A 218 0.96 -0.30 -2.24
N MET A 219 0.84 0.86 -1.61
CA MET A 219 1.00 2.16 -2.27
C MET A 219 2.26 2.87 -1.76
N ASP A 220 2.97 3.54 -2.66
CA ASP A 220 4.20 4.26 -2.35
C ASP A 220 3.94 5.36 -1.30
N ASP A 221 4.92 5.56 -0.42
CA ASP A 221 4.80 6.42 0.74
C ASP A 221 4.64 7.89 0.41
N GLU A 222 5.14 8.33 -0.73
CA GLU A 222 4.98 9.71 -1.20
C GLU A 222 3.63 9.90 -1.93
N SER A 223 3.04 8.82 -2.44
CA SER A 223 1.82 8.88 -3.26
C SER A 223 0.51 8.68 -2.47
N ILE A 224 0.58 8.02 -1.32
CA ILE A 224 -0.61 7.59 -0.57
C ILE A 224 -1.55 8.75 -0.20
N ASN A 225 -2.85 8.61 -0.51
CA ASN A 225 -3.82 9.71 -0.37
C ASN A 225 -5.19 9.28 0.22
N ALA A 226 -6.19 8.93 -0.57
CA ALA A 226 -7.60 8.86 -0.19
C ALA A 226 -8.12 7.43 0.08
N GLY A 227 -7.24 6.47 0.39
CA GLY A 227 -7.60 5.06 0.59
C GLY A 227 -7.63 4.23 -0.68
N ASN A 228 -7.62 4.86 -1.86
CA ASN A 228 -7.67 4.17 -3.15
C ASN A 228 -6.34 4.21 -3.91
N TYR A 229 -6.25 3.36 -4.93
CA TYR A 229 -5.20 3.31 -5.94
C TYR A 229 -5.84 3.35 -7.32
N ARG A 230 -5.56 4.40 -8.08
CA ARG A 230 -6.04 4.62 -9.44
C ARG A 230 -4.99 4.21 -10.46
N VAL A 231 -5.30 3.13 -11.17
CA VAL A 231 -4.57 2.77 -12.39
C VAL A 231 -5.04 3.68 -13.52
N ASP A 232 -4.17 4.54 -14.06
CA ASP A 232 -4.50 5.32 -15.25
C ASP A 232 -4.61 4.38 -16.45
N MET A 233 -5.82 4.26 -17.01
CA MET A 233 -6.12 3.36 -18.12
C MET A 233 -5.78 3.95 -19.50
N ALA A 234 -5.12 5.12 -19.58
CA ALA A 234 -4.71 5.69 -20.86
C ALA A 234 -3.80 4.72 -21.61
N GLY A 235 -4.11 4.52 -22.89
CA GLY A 235 -3.36 3.62 -23.74
C GLY A 235 -3.88 2.18 -23.78
N TRP A 236 -4.75 1.78 -22.86
CA TRP A 236 -5.35 0.44 -22.91
C TRP A 236 -6.27 0.29 -24.14
N PRO A 237 -6.29 -0.87 -24.83
CA PRO A 237 -5.39 -2.00 -24.62
C PRO A 237 -4.05 -1.86 -25.36
N ASN A 238 -4.00 -1.15 -26.49
CA ASN A 238 -2.93 -1.35 -27.50
C ASN A 238 -2.15 -0.06 -27.88
N LYS A 239 -2.14 0.96 -27.03
CA LYS A 239 -1.46 2.25 -27.26
C LYS A 239 -0.46 2.54 -26.12
N PRO A 240 0.63 1.75 -26.01
CA PRO A 240 1.60 1.85 -24.91
C PRO A 240 2.32 3.21 -24.83
N ASN A 241 2.31 3.98 -25.91
CA ASN A 241 2.86 5.35 -25.93
C ASN A 241 2.09 6.34 -25.04
N LEU A 242 0.89 5.97 -24.57
CA LEU A 242 0.05 6.80 -23.70
C LEU A 242 0.11 6.39 -22.23
N TYR A 243 0.87 5.35 -21.89
CA TYR A 243 1.01 4.88 -20.50
C TYR A 243 1.60 5.95 -19.61
N ARG A 244 1.03 6.07 -18.41
CA ARG A 244 1.41 7.08 -17.42
C ARG A 244 0.94 6.67 -16.04
N PHE A 245 1.60 7.23 -15.04
CA PHE A 245 1.06 7.30 -13.69
C PHE A 245 0.28 8.60 -13.52
N ARG A 246 -0.69 8.57 -12.61
CA ARG A 246 -1.49 9.72 -12.24
C ARG A 246 -1.74 9.66 -10.74
N GLN A 247 -0.97 10.45 -9.99
CA GLN A 247 -1.05 10.63 -8.54
C GLN A 247 -0.66 9.38 -7.72
N ASP A 248 -0.89 8.17 -8.23
CA ASP A 248 -0.78 6.95 -7.46
C ASP A 248 0.35 6.05 -7.96
N TRP A 249 1.38 5.85 -7.13
CA TRP A 249 2.50 4.95 -7.41
C TRP A 249 2.41 3.68 -6.56
N PRO A 250 2.69 2.50 -7.14
CA PRO A 250 2.72 1.30 -6.33
C PRO A 250 3.96 1.33 -5.44
N ALA A 251 3.88 0.76 -4.25
CA ALA A 251 5.07 0.63 -3.43
C ALA A 251 6.11 -0.26 -4.14
N SER A 252 7.39 0.05 -3.92
CA SER A 252 8.53 -0.76 -4.42
C SER A 252 9.29 -1.45 -3.29
N TRP A 253 8.64 -1.65 -2.14
CA TRP A 253 9.18 -2.35 -0.97
C TRP A 253 9.47 -3.83 -1.24
N HIS A 254 9.97 -4.55 -0.25
CA HIS A 254 10.11 -6.01 -0.33
C HIS A 254 10.97 -6.48 -1.51
N ASN A 255 12.06 -5.74 -1.79
CA ASN A 255 12.98 -5.95 -2.91
C ASN A 255 12.34 -5.66 -4.28
N ASN A 256 11.97 -4.39 -4.50
CA ASN A 256 11.40 -3.86 -5.75
C ASN A 256 10.04 -4.50 -6.09
N GLY A 257 9.20 -4.73 -5.10
CA GLY A 257 7.91 -5.37 -5.30
C GLY A 257 6.78 -4.72 -4.53
N CYS A 258 5.59 -5.26 -4.77
CA CYS A 258 4.34 -4.84 -4.18
C CYS A 258 3.51 -6.08 -3.87
N THR A 259 2.90 -6.08 -2.70
CA THR A 259 1.88 -7.06 -2.33
C THR A 259 0.57 -6.67 -2.99
N ILE A 260 -0.05 -7.61 -3.67
CA ILE A 260 -1.28 -7.40 -4.43
C ILE A 260 -2.24 -8.55 -4.12
N SER A 261 -3.50 -8.25 -3.90
CA SER A 261 -4.54 -9.26 -3.72
C SER A 261 -5.68 -9.10 -4.71
N PHE A 262 -6.42 -10.19 -4.92
CA PHE A 262 -7.33 -10.37 -6.05
C PHE A 262 -8.72 -10.75 -5.59
N ALA A 263 -9.72 -10.45 -6.42
CA ALA A 263 -11.13 -10.60 -6.08
C ALA A 263 -11.55 -12.06 -5.77
N ASP A 264 -10.75 -13.06 -6.15
CA ASP A 264 -11.00 -14.47 -5.84
C ASP A 264 -10.50 -14.90 -4.44
N GLY A 265 -9.85 -14.02 -3.68
CA GLY A 265 -9.33 -14.32 -2.34
C GLY A 265 -7.82 -14.53 -2.26
N HIS A 266 -7.10 -14.65 -3.39
CA HIS A 266 -5.65 -14.85 -3.33
C HIS A 266 -4.88 -13.54 -3.23
N ALA A 267 -3.63 -13.64 -2.81
CA ALA A 267 -2.67 -12.55 -2.80
C ALA A 267 -1.30 -13.06 -3.20
N GLU A 268 -0.55 -12.22 -3.90
CA GLU A 268 0.79 -12.51 -4.39
C GLU A 268 1.69 -11.28 -4.27
N ARG A 269 2.97 -11.49 -4.57
CA ARG A 269 3.94 -10.39 -4.67
C ARG A 269 4.33 -10.20 -6.13
N LYS A 270 4.08 -8.99 -6.65
CA LYS A 270 4.54 -8.57 -7.99
C LYS A 270 5.86 -7.83 -7.86
N LYS A 271 6.88 -8.25 -8.61
CA LYS A 271 8.14 -7.51 -8.74
C LYS A 271 8.05 -6.53 -9.90
N TRP A 272 8.40 -5.27 -9.68
CA TRP A 272 8.43 -4.23 -10.70
C TRP A 272 9.70 -4.31 -11.54
N LEU A 273 9.56 -3.99 -12.82
CA LEU A 273 10.62 -4.12 -13.83
C LEU A 273 11.09 -2.75 -14.34
N HIS A 274 10.21 -1.77 -14.36
CA HIS A 274 10.48 -0.45 -14.94
C HIS A 274 10.91 0.57 -13.88
N SER A 275 11.91 1.40 -14.20
CA SER A 275 12.45 2.42 -13.27
C SER A 275 11.39 3.38 -12.76
N ASP A 276 10.49 3.83 -13.64
CA ASP A 276 9.43 4.78 -13.31
C ASP A 276 8.40 4.20 -12.34
N THR A 277 8.32 2.87 -12.24
CA THR A 277 7.45 2.16 -11.28
C THR A 277 8.12 2.01 -9.93
N LEU A 278 9.46 1.90 -9.91
CA LEU A 278 10.23 1.72 -8.68
C LEU A 278 10.28 2.98 -7.82
N LYS A 279 10.09 4.15 -8.43
CA LYS A 279 10.12 5.42 -7.73
C LYS A 279 9.31 6.47 -8.50
N ALA A 280 8.54 7.27 -7.78
CA ALA A 280 7.89 8.44 -8.34
C ALA A 280 8.91 9.39 -8.98
N THR A 281 8.64 9.80 -10.23
CA THR A 281 9.50 10.73 -11.00
C THR A 281 9.01 12.17 -10.93
N VAL A 282 7.79 12.38 -10.44
CA VAL A 282 7.16 13.66 -10.15
C VAL A 282 6.61 13.61 -8.74
N ASP A 283 6.41 14.76 -8.11
CA ASP A 283 5.68 14.84 -6.85
C ASP A 283 4.23 14.39 -7.07
N PRO A 284 3.79 13.25 -6.49
CA PRO A 284 2.44 12.75 -6.71
C PRO A 284 1.38 13.64 -6.04
N GLN A 285 1.75 14.41 -5.01
CA GLN A 285 0.85 15.29 -4.25
C GLN A 285 0.75 16.70 -4.85
N ALA A 286 1.61 17.07 -5.81
CA ALA A 286 1.55 18.35 -6.51
C ALA A 286 0.79 18.27 -7.85
N GLY A 287 -0.21 19.12 -8.02
CA GLY A 287 -1.01 19.18 -9.24
C GLY A 287 -1.81 17.89 -9.47
N ASN A 288 -1.77 17.34 -10.69
CA ASN A 288 -2.43 16.06 -11.01
C ASN A 288 -1.49 14.84 -10.86
N GLY A 289 -0.26 15.02 -10.36
CA GLY A 289 0.73 13.93 -10.21
C GLY A 289 0.96 13.12 -11.49
N LEU A 290 0.90 13.76 -12.66
CA LEU A 290 0.91 13.06 -13.95
C LEU A 290 2.35 12.87 -14.45
N ALA A 291 2.76 11.61 -14.62
CA ALA A 291 4.06 11.26 -15.18
C ALA A 291 3.90 10.29 -16.35
N ALA A 292 4.32 10.70 -17.54
CA ALA A 292 4.37 9.80 -18.69
C ALA A 292 5.37 8.67 -18.44
N SER A 293 4.98 7.44 -18.78
CA SER A 293 5.84 6.25 -18.73
C SER A 293 5.55 5.35 -19.93
N PRO A 294 5.87 5.79 -21.16
CA PRO A 294 5.54 5.08 -22.39
C PRO A 294 6.16 3.67 -22.44
N GLY A 295 5.36 2.66 -22.80
CA GLY A 295 5.85 1.28 -22.94
C GLY A 295 6.16 0.57 -21.63
N ASN A 296 5.81 1.15 -20.48
CA ASN A 296 6.04 0.55 -19.17
C ASN A 296 5.24 -0.77 -19.01
N PRO A 297 5.91 -1.93 -18.89
CA PRO A 297 5.24 -3.23 -18.77
C PRO A 297 4.50 -3.41 -17.45
N ASP A 298 4.89 -2.68 -16.39
CA ASP A 298 4.22 -2.75 -15.10
C ASP A 298 2.87 -2.03 -15.14
N ILE A 299 2.77 -0.89 -15.85
CA ILE A 299 1.49 -0.22 -16.12
C ILE A 299 0.58 -1.13 -16.95
N ALA A 300 1.09 -1.75 -18.02
CA ALA A 300 0.31 -2.70 -18.81
C ALA A 300 -0.23 -3.85 -17.94
N TRP A 301 0.61 -4.40 -17.05
CA TRP A 301 0.22 -5.46 -16.13
C TRP A 301 -0.91 -5.02 -15.18
N MET A 302 -0.84 -3.79 -14.66
CA MET A 302 -1.87 -3.20 -13.79
C MET A 302 -3.16 -2.89 -14.56
N GLN A 303 -3.08 -2.31 -15.76
CA GLN A 303 -4.25 -2.01 -16.60
C GLN A 303 -5.03 -3.29 -16.94
N GLU A 304 -4.33 -4.39 -17.24
CA GLU A 304 -4.98 -5.69 -17.45
C GLU A 304 -5.71 -6.23 -16.21
N ARG A 305 -5.40 -5.74 -15.01
CA ARG A 305 -5.97 -6.25 -13.75
C ARG A 305 -6.83 -5.24 -13.00
N ALA A 306 -6.92 -4.01 -13.48
CA ALA A 306 -7.65 -2.93 -12.80
C ALA A 306 -9.16 -2.96 -13.07
N THR A 307 -9.55 -2.92 -14.35
CA THR A 307 -10.96 -2.79 -14.78
C THR A 307 -11.14 -3.15 -16.26
N ARG A 308 -12.36 -3.08 -16.78
CA ARG A 308 -12.70 -3.22 -18.21
C ARG A 308 -13.69 -2.13 -18.65
N PRO A 309 -13.81 -1.83 -19.95
CA PRO A 309 -14.80 -0.86 -20.44
C PRO A 309 -16.20 -1.19 -19.93
N ASP A 310 -16.94 -0.17 -19.52
CA ASP A 310 -18.36 -0.31 -19.18
C ASP A 310 -19.19 -0.27 -20.47
N PRO A 311 -19.82 -1.39 -20.90
CA PRO A 311 -20.63 -1.43 -22.12
C PRO A 311 -21.87 -0.52 -22.05
N GLY A 312 -22.27 -0.08 -20.86
CA GLY A 312 -23.38 0.87 -20.65
C GLY A 312 -22.97 2.34 -20.70
N TRP A 313 -21.68 2.65 -20.87
CA TRP A 313 -21.21 4.03 -20.85
C TRP A 313 -21.67 4.83 -22.07
N GLN A 314 -22.39 5.92 -21.81
CA GLN A 314 -22.76 6.93 -22.80
C GLN A 314 -22.22 8.29 -22.32
N SER A 315 -21.52 9.00 -23.19
CA SER A 315 -20.82 10.26 -22.87
C SER A 315 -21.72 11.39 -22.35
N ASN A 316 -23.04 11.29 -22.51
CA ASN A 316 -23.93 12.44 -22.45
C ASN A 316 -24.92 12.50 -21.26
N ASN A 317 -24.98 11.53 -20.34
CA ASN A 317 -26.13 11.44 -19.41
C ASN A 317 -25.84 11.13 -17.93
N TRP A 318 -24.63 11.39 -17.41
CA TRP A 318 -24.36 11.17 -15.98
C TRP A 318 -24.53 12.44 -15.15
N ALA A 319 -25.16 12.28 -14.00
CA ALA A 319 -25.42 13.33 -13.02
C ALA A 319 -24.13 14.09 -12.66
N ARG A 320 -24.21 15.42 -12.53
CA ARG A 320 -23.04 16.24 -12.14
C ARG A 320 -22.55 15.79 -10.77
N GLN A 321 -21.25 15.96 -10.53
CA GLN A 321 -20.48 15.56 -9.33
C GLN A 321 -21.04 16.07 -7.98
N TRP A 322 -22.07 16.91 -8.01
CA TRP A 322 -22.75 17.51 -6.86
C TRP A 322 -24.21 17.07 -6.69
N THR A 323 -24.73 16.20 -7.56
CA THR A 323 -26.10 15.68 -7.44
C THR A 323 -26.05 14.23 -7.01
N GLY A 324 -25.58 14.00 -5.78
CA GLY A 324 -26.00 12.83 -5.04
C GLY A 324 -27.50 12.94 -4.82
N ALA A 325 -28.30 12.40 -5.74
CA ALA A 325 -29.71 12.17 -5.48
C ALA A 325 -29.82 11.03 -4.46
N MET A 326 -29.53 11.37 -3.20
CA MET A 326 -29.81 10.59 -2.00
C MET A 326 -31.31 10.49 -1.81
N HIS A 327 -32.04 9.80 -2.69
CA HIS A 327 -33.45 9.56 -2.44
C HIS A 327 -33.91 8.21 -2.98
N LEU A 328 -34.09 7.32 -2.00
CA LEU A 328 -35.23 6.42 -1.84
C LEU A 328 -35.08 4.98 -2.38
N LYS A 329 -34.57 4.11 -1.50
CA LYS A 329 -34.97 2.72 -1.27
C LYS A 329 -34.39 2.31 0.10
N PRO A 330 -34.93 1.31 0.81
CA PRO A 330 -34.41 0.89 2.11
C PRO A 330 -33.12 0.08 1.93
N TRP A 331 -32.08 0.70 1.37
CA TRP A 331 -30.71 0.20 1.47
C TRP A 331 -30.03 0.98 2.59
N GLN A 332 -29.47 0.28 3.58
CA GLN A 332 -28.90 0.91 4.78
C GLN A 332 -27.54 1.58 4.52
N TRP A 333 -26.96 1.38 3.35
CA TRP A 333 -25.59 1.72 3.02
C TRP A 333 -25.54 2.68 1.82
N TRP A 334 -25.40 3.97 2.11
CA TRP A 334 -25.49 5.12 1.21
C TRP A 334 -24.54 5.04 0.01
N GLY A 335 -25.00 5.28 -1.22
CA GLY A 335 -24.15 5.49 -2.42
C GLY A 335 -24.31 4.49 -3.58
N TYR A 336 -25.22 3.51 -3.48
CA TYR A 336 -25.49 2.56 -4.56
C TYR A 336 -26.83 2.84 -5.32
N TRP A 337 -26.68 3.18 -6.61
CA TRP A 337 -27.61 3.08 -7.78
C TRP A 337 -28.77 4.07 -8.02
N ARG A 338 -28.88 4.50 -9.30
CA ARG A 338 -30.04 4.20 -10.18
C ARG A 338 -29.56 3.73 -11.56
N MET A 339 -30.16 2.65 -12.10
CA MET A 339 -30.05 2.26 -13.52
C MET A 339 -31.15 2.96 -14.36
N PRO A 340 -31.04 3.01 -15.70
CA PRO A 340 -32.14 3.49 -16.56
C PRO A 340 -33.40 2.63 -16.36
N GLY A 341 -34.49 3.22 -15.82
CA GLY A 341 -35.81 2.56 -15.73
C GLY A 341 -36.54 2.59 -14.37
N GLU A 342 -35.97 3.11 -13.28
CA GLU A 342 -36.64 3.19 -11.96
C GLU A 342 -37.25 4.59 -11.63
N ILE A 343 -38.43 4.58 -10.98
CA ILE A 343 -39.43 5.66 -10.78
C ILE A 343 -38.88 6.94 -10.11
N SER A 344 -39.40 8.13 -10.44
CA SER A 344 -38.91 9.45 -9.97
C SER A 344 -38.90 9.63 -8.45
N ALA A 345 -37.99 10.49 -7.98
CA ALA A 345 -37.71 10.78 -6.57
C ALA A 345 -38.90 11.37 -5.77
N ASP A 346 -39.99 11.76 -6.42
CA ASP A 346 -41.14 12.41 -5.78
C ASP A 346 -42.06 11.44 -5.02
N SER A 347 -41.76 10.14 -5.04
CA SER A 347 -42.74 9.08 -4.73
C SER A 347 -42.40 8.18 -3.54
N LEU A 348 -41.39 8.49 -2.73
CA LEU A 348 -40.96 7.56 -1.66
C LEU A 348 -40.71 8.29 -0.31
N SER A 349 -40.95 7.56 0.78
CA SER A 349 -41.07 8.09 2.15
C SER A 349 -39.73 8.20 2.91
N PRO A 350 -39.57 9.19 3.82
CA PRO A 350 -38.38 9.36 4.65
C PRO A 350 -38.29 8.32 5.77
N ARG A 351 -37.08 7.85 6.11
CA ARG A 351 -36.79 6.97 7.26
C ARG A 351 -36.06 7.70 8.40
N PRO A 352 -36.08 7.18 9.64
CA PRO A 352 -35.71 7.89 10.86
C PRO A 352 -34.21 7.82 11.19
N ASN A 353 -33.80 8.77 12.03
CA ASN A 353 -32.46 9.02 12.52
C ASN A 353 -31.96 7.86 13.40
N TYR A 354 -30.87 7.18 13.01
CA TYR A 354 -30.20 6.19 13.86
C TYR A 354 -28.91 6.79 14.41
N ALA A 355 -29.07 7.57 15.48
CA ALA A 355 -27.99 8.01 16.35
C ALA A 355 -28.49 7.92 17.80
N ASP A 356 -28.39 6.71 18.36
CA ASP A 356 -28.32 6.41 19.80
C ASP A 356 -27.20 5.40 20.03
#